data_AF-A0A967UIZ3-F1
#
_entry.id   AF-A0A967UIZ3-F1
#
_cell.length_a   1.000
_cell.length_b   1.000
_cell.length_c   1.000
_cell.angle_alpha   90.00
_cell.angle_beta   90.00
_cell.angle_gamma   90.00
#
_symmetry.space_group_name_H-M   'P 1'
#
loop_
_entity.id
_entity.type
_entity.pdbx_description
1 polymer ?
#
loop_
_entity_poly.entity_id
_entity_poly.type
_entity_poly.pdbx_seq_one_letter_code
_entity_poly.pdbx_strand_id
1 'polypeptide(L)'
;EPGADGRRRPETVPGTEEILPADAVIIAFGFRPNPPAWFEDAGIDILPSGRVRVATLGDYPFQTTNPKVFAGGDMVRGSDLVVTAVFEGREAAKGISKYLGVW
;
A
#
# COMPACT_ATOMS: atom_id res chain seq x y z
N GLU A 1 -9.03 -27.21 -5.24
CA GLU A 1 -9.11 -26.68 -6.61
C GLU A 1 -9.36 -25.18 -6.61
N PRO A 2 -8.85 -24.41 -7.59
CA PRO A 2 -9.19 -22.99 -7.75
C PRO A 2 -10.69 -22.82 -8.00
N GLY A 3 -11.29 -21.76 -7.44
CA GLY A 3 -12.67 -21.39 -7.74
C GLY A 3 -12.83 -20.83 -9.16
N ALA A 4 -14.06 -20.49 -9.54
CA ALA A 4 -14.36 -19.85 -10.83
C ALA A 4 -13.69 -18.46 -11.01
N ASP A 5 -13.27 -17.83 -9.91
CA ASP A 5 -12.47 -16.59 -9.87
C ASP A 5 -10.96 -16.85 -10.02
N GLY A 6 -10.55 -18.10 -10.21
CA GLY A 6 -9.16 -18.53 -10.29
C GLY A 6 -8.42 -18.52 -8.93
N ARG A 7 -9.08 -18.13 -7.84
CA ARG A 7 -8.44 -18.07 -6.51
C ARG A 7 -8.49 -19.42 -5.82
N ARG A 8 -7.36 -19.83 -5.24
CA ARG A 8 -7.31 -20.94 -4.29
C ARG A 8 -7.65 -20.44 -2.90
N ARG A 9 -8.42 -21.22 -2.16
CA ARG A 9 -8.77 -20.96 -0.76
C ARG A 9 -8.17 -22.09 0.07
N PRO A 10 -7.30 -21.79 1.05
CA PRO A 10 -6.78 -22.82 1.92
C PRO A 10 -7.91 -23.33 2.83
N GLU A 11 -8.02 -24.65 2.94
CA GLU A 11 -8.94 -25.34 3.85
C GLU A 11 -8.11 -26.18 4.81
N THR A 12 -8.37 -26.04 6.11
CA THR A 12 -7.72 -26.85 7.14
C THR A 12 -8.19 -28.29 7.03
N VAL A 13 -7.26 -29.25 7.06
CA VAL A 13 -7.56 -30.68 7.08
C VAL A 13 -7.44 -31.18 8.52
N PRO A 14 -8.55 -31.54 9.20
CA PRO A 14 -8.50 -31.98 10.59
C PRO A 14 -7.67 -33.26 10.75
N GLY A 15 -6.87 -33.35 11.81
CA GLY A 15 -6.08 -34.54 12.14
C GLY A 15 -4.75 -34.65 11.36
N THR A 16 -4.39 -33.63 10.58
CA THR A 16 -3.10 -33.56 9.86
C THR A 16 -2.11 -32.59 10.51
N GLU A 17 -2.32 -32.24 11.78
CA GLU A 17 -1.42 -31.36 12.53
C GLU A 17 -0.08 -32.07 12.80
N GLU A 18 1.02 -31.32 12.64
CA GLU A 18 2.38 -31.84 12.86
C GLU A 18 3.15 -30.91 13.80
N ILE A 19 4.01 -31.48 14.64
CA ILE A 19 4.97 -30.74 15.45
C ILE A 19 6.31 -30.70 14.72
N LEU A 20 6.68 -29.54 14.21
CA LEU A 20 7.97 -29.31 13.56
C LEU A 20 8.97 -28.77 14.60
N PRO A 21 10.06 -29.50 14.94
CA PRO A 21 11.08 -28.97 15.84
C PRO A 21 11.84 -27.82 15.16
N ALA A 22 11.98 -26.69 15.87
CA ALA A 22 12.69 -25.51 15.37
C ALA A 22 13.37 -24.77 16.52
N ASP A 23 14.63 -24.36 16.32
CA ASP A 23 15.37 -23.50 17.25
C ASP A 23 14.98 -22.02 17.10
N ALA A 24 14.52 -21.63 15.90
CA ALA A 24 14.09 -20.28 15.58
C ALA A 24 12.96 -20.28 14.54
N VAL A 25 12.05 -19.32 14.66
CA VAL A 25 10.95 -19.09 13.71
C VAL A 25 11.00 -17.63 13.26
N ILE A 26 11.06 -17.41 11.94
CA ILE A 26 11.08 -16.07 11.33
C ILE A 26 9.79 -15.86 10.57
N ILE A 27 9.00 -14.88 10.99
CA ILE A 27 7.72 -14.54 10.35
C ILE A 27 8.00 -13.61 9.16
N ALA A 28 7.69 -14.07 7.95
CA ALA A 28 7.95 -13.34 6.69
C ALA A 28 6.68 -13.18 5.82
N PHE A 29 5.52 -12.91 6.44
CA PHE A 29 4.24 -12.71 5.73
C PHE A 29 4.12 -11.36 4.99
N GLY A 30 5.14 -10.51 5.07
CA GLY A 30 5.13 -9.15 4.52
C GLY A 30 4.55 -8.12 5.49
N PHE A 31 4.10 -6.98 4.97
CA PHE A 31 3.78 -5.80 5.76
C PHE A 31 2.34 -5.30 5.62
N ARG A 32 1.80 -4.85 6.76
CA ARG A 32 0.60 -4.05 7.01
C ARG A 32 0.77 -2.55 6.73
N PRO A 33 -0.07 -1.82 5.96
CA PRO A 33 -0.14 -0.38 6.17
C PRO A 33 -0.52 -0.07 7.63
N ASN A 34 0.14 0.92 8.22
CA ASN A 34 -0.16 1.41 9.57
C ASN A 34 -0.28 2.94 9.53
N PRO A 35 -1.42 3.47 9.05
CA PRO A 35 -1.61 4.92 8.93
C PRO A 35 -1.58 5.57 10.32
N PRO A 36 -0.81 6.64 10.52
CA PRO A 36 -0.74 7.32 11.81
C PRO A 36 -2.03 8.09 12.08
N ALA A 37 -2.38 8.23 13.36
CA ALA A 37 -3.63 8.85 13.80
C ALA A 37 -3.84 10.28 13.26
N TRP A 38 -2.75 11.04 13.07
CA TRP A 38 -2.82 12.42 12.58
C TRP A 38 -3.29 12.55 11.13
N PHE A 39 -3.40 11.47 10.37
CA PHE A 39 -3.94 11.52 9.00
C PHE A 39 -5.36 12.09 8.97
N GLU A 40 -6.20 11.71 9.93
CA GLU A 40 -7.57 12.21 10.04
C GLU A 40 -7.58 13.73 10.29
N ASP A 41 -6.80 14.19 11.27
CA ASP A 41 -6.65 15.61 11.59
C ASP A 41 -6.11 16.43 10.40
N ALA A 42 -5.28 15.79 9.57
CA ALA A 42 -4.73 16.37 8.36
C ALA A 42 -5.64 16.24 7.13
N GLY A 43 -6.82 15.61 7.22
CA GLY A 43 -7.72 15.40 6.08
C GLY A 43 -7.15 14.46 5.01
N ILE A 44 -6.36 13.46 5.42
CA ILE A 44 -5.77 12.43 4.54
C ILE A 44 -6.60 11.14 4.64
N ASP A 45 -7.33 10.84 3.58
CA ASP A 45 -8.18 9.65 3.51
C ASP A 45 -7.36 8.39 3.22
N ILE A 46 -7.84 7.28 3.78
CA ILE A 46 -7.32 5.94 3.52
C ILE A 46 -8.36 5.06 2.81
N LEU A 47 -7.89 4.05 2.11
CA LEU A 47 -8.69 2.97 1.55
C LEU A 47 -9.04 1.94 2.65
N PRO A 48 -10.03 1.05 2.45
CA PRO A 48 -10.32 -0.05 3.37
C PRO A 48 -9.11 -0.97 3.65
N SER A 49 -8.11 -0.97 2.76
CA SER A 49 -6.84 -1.68 2.92
C SER A 49 -5.84 -1.00 3.87
N GLY A 50 -6.14 0.20 4.37
CA GLY A 50 -5.25 1.04 5.18
C GLY A 50 -4.22 1.86 4.38
N ARG A 51 -4.24 1.76 3.05
CA ARG A 51 -3.37 2.53 2.14
C ARG A 51 -3.90 3.94 1.94
N VAL A 52 -3.01 4.90 1.67
CA VAL A 52 -3.37 6.29 1.39
C VAL A 52 -4.14 6.38 0.08
N ARG A 53 -5.27 7.09 0.10
CA ARG A 53 -6.02 7.42 -1.11
C ARG A 53 -5.30 8.55 -1.85
N VAL A 54 -5.01 8.33 -3.13
CA VAL A 54 -4.42 9.36 -4.01
C VAL A 54 -5.14 9.45 -5.35
N ALA A 55 -5.08 10.61 -5.98
CA ALA A 55 -5.45 10.80 -7.37
C ALA A 55 -4.25 10.50 -8.27
N THR A 56 -4.22 9.34 -8.92
CA THR A 56 -3.10 8.95 -9.82
C THR A 56 -3.12 9.66 -11.17
N LEU A 57 -4.26 10.23 -11.56
CA LEU A 57 -4.48 10.98 -12.79
C LEU A 57 -5.02 12.37 -12.46
N GLY A 58 -4.77 13.34 -13.34
CA GLY A 58 -5.27 14.72 -13.21
C GLY A 58 -4.14 15.75 -13.14
N ASP A 59 -4.49 16.95 -12.66
CA ASP A 59 -3.55 18.07 -12.66
C ASP A 59 -2.40 17.91 -11.67
N TYR A 60 -2.65 17.24 -10.54
CA TYR A 60 -1.66 17.01 -9.47
C TYR A 60 -1.56 15.50 -9.21
N PRO A 61 -0.75 14.77 -10.00
CA PRO A 61 -0.61 13.32 -9.83
C PRO A 61 -0.12 12.97 -8.42
N PHE A 62 -0.68 11.89 -7.86
CA PHE A 62 -0.40 11.34 -6.52
C PHE A 62 -0.73 12.27 -5.35
N GLN A 63 -1.56 13.29 -5.57
CA GLN A 63 -2.12 14.12 -4.50
C GLN A 63 -3.09 13.30 -3.65
N THR A 64 -3.00 13.45 -2.32
CA THR A 64 -3.97 12.87 -1.38
C THR A 64 -5.26 13.70 -1.35
N THR A 65 -6.21 13.35 -0.48
CA THR A 65 -7.37 14.22 -0.21
C THR A 65 -7.00 15.54 0.47
N ASN A 66 -5.83 15.63 1.10
CA ASN A 66 -5.24 16.91 1.48
C ASN A 66 -4.44 17.47 0.29
N PRO A 67 -4.80 18.65 -0.26
CA PRO A 67 -4.13 19.22 -1.42
C PRO A 67 -2.63 19.51 -1.23
N LYS A 68 -2.16 19.63 0.01
CA LYS A 68 -0.76 19.92 0.35
C LYS A 68 0.07 18.65 0.57
N VAL A 69 -0.54 17.47 0.54
CA VAL A 69 0.12 16.19 0.84
C VAL A 69 0.01 15.25 -0.35
N PHE A 70 1.13 14.60 -0.67
CA PHE A 70 1.27 13.67 -1.78
C PHE A 70 1.86 12.36 -1.23
N ALA A 71 1.56 11.23 -1.87
CA ALA A 71 2.05 9.93 -1.43
C ALA A 71 2.32 9.01 -2.63
N GLY A 72 3.32 8.14 -2.52
CA GLY A 72 3.64 7.11 -3.51
C GLY A 72 4.31 5.90 -2.86
N GLY A 73 4.56 4.84 -3.63
CA GLY A 73 5.18 3.61 -3.15
C GLY A 73 4.23 2.74 -2.34
N ASP A 74 4.78 1.98 -1.39
CA ASP A 74 4.04 0.96 -0.64
C ASP A 74 2.81 1.50 0.12
N MET A 75 2.84 2.75 0.57
CA MET A 75 1.68 3.37 1.22
C MET A 75 0.50 3.62 0.28
N VAL A 76 0.71 3.62 -1.04
CA VAL A 76 -0.34 3.74 -2.06
C VAL A 76 -0.64 2.37 -2.68
N ARG A 77 0.40 1.64 -3.10
CA ARG A 77 0.28 0.39 -3.86
C ARG A 77 0.28 -0.88 -3.01
N GLY A 78 0.89 -0.84 -1.83
CA GLY A 78 1.32 -2.03 -1.08
C GLY A 78 2.68 -2.54 -1.55
N SER A 79 3.18 -3.58 -0.89
CA SER A 79 4.49 -4.17 -1.17
C SER A 79 4.65 -4.55 -2.64
N ASP A 80 5.60 -3.88 -3.30
CA ASP A 80 5.97 -4.06 -4.70
C ASP A 80 7.49 -3.83 -4.89
N LEU A 81 7.96 -3.85 -6.13
CA LEU A 81 9.34 -3.59 -6.49
C LEU A 81 9.73 -2.12 -6.30
N VAL A 82 11.00 -1.92 -5.97
CA VAL A 82 11.61 -0.58 -5.81
C VAL A 82 11.41 0.30 -7.04
N VAL A 83 11.46 -0.27 -8.25
CA VAL A 83 11.28 0.49 -9.50
C VAL A 83 9.90 1.15 -9.57
N THR A 84 8.87 0.48 -9.07
CA THR A 84 7.51 1.02 -9.03
C THR A 84 7.42 2.15 -8.02
N ALA A 85 8.02 1.98 -6.83
CA ALA A 85 8.06 3.03 -5.82
C ALA A 85 8.80 4.29 -6.31
N VAL A 86 9.91 4.12 -7.03
CA VAL A 86 10.65 5.22 -7.67
C VAL A 86 9.79 5.93 -8.72
N PHE A 87 9.08 5.18 -9.56
CA PHE A 87 8.17 5.75 -10.55
C PHE A 87 7.09 6.61 -9.88
N GLU A 88 6.40 6.08 -8.87
CA GLU A 88 5.34 6.81 -8.16
C GLU A 88 5.88 8.03 -7.41
N GLY A 89 7.08 7.94 -6.82
CA GLY A 89 7.76 9.08 -6.22
C GLY A 89 8.08 10.19 -7.24
N ARG A 90 8.47 9.83 -8.46
CA ARG A 90 8.71 10.81 -9.54
C ARG A 90 7.42 11.48 -10.00
N GLU A 91 6.33 10.73 -10.11
CA GLU A 91 5.04 11.31 -10.47
C GLU A 91 4.49 12.22 -9.35
N ALA A 92 4.62 11.81 -8.08
CA ALA A 92 4.29 12.68 -6.95
C ALA A 92 5.11 13.97 -6.94
N ALA A 93 6.42 13.90 -7.25
CA ALA A 93 7.26 15.09 -7.36
C ALA A 93 6.78 16.05 -8.46
N LYS A 94 6.34 15.54 -9.63
CA LYS A 94 5.72 16.39 -10.66
C LYS A 94 4.44 17.06 -10.16
N GLY A 95 3.60 16.32 -9.43
CA GLY A 95 2.39 16.85 -8.81
C GLY A 95 2.67 17.97 -7.81
N ILE A 96 3.68 17.79 -6.95
CA ILE A 96 4.14 18.80 -5.99
C ILE A 96 4.65 20.04 -6.74
N SER A 97 5.52 19.87 -7.74
CA SER A 97 6.09 21.02 -8.47
C SER A 97 5.01 21.83 -9.19
N LYS A 98 4.02 21.16 -9.80
CA LYS A 98 2.88 21.83 -10.42
C LYS A 98 1.97 22.51 -9.39
N TYR A 99 1.73 21.89 -8.23
CA TYR A 99 0.96 22.49 -7.14
C TYR A 99 1.61 23.77 -6.60
N LEU A 100 2.93 23.79 -6.51
CA LEU A 100 3.71 24.94 -6.08
C LEU A 100 3.92 26.00 -7.18
N GLY A 101 3.54 25.72 -8.43
CA GLY A 101 3.75 26.62 -9.57
C GLY A 101 5.21 26.80 -9.96
N VAL A 102 6.07 25.81 -9.70
CA VAL A 102 7.51 25.83 -9.99
C VAL A 102 7.91 24.88 -11.12
N TRP A 103 6.92 24.41 -11.89
CA TRP A 103 7.08 23.47 -13.00
C TRP A 103 6.62 24.09 -14.32
#